data_AF-A0A2R6PPE7-F1
#
_entry.id   AF-A0A2R6PPE7-F1
#
_cell.length_a   1.000
_cell.length_b   1.000
_cell.length_c   1.000
_cell.angle_alpha   90.00
_cell.angle_beta   90.00
_cell.angle_gamma   90.00
#
_symmetry.space_group_name_H-M   'P 1'
#
loop_
_entity.id
_entity.type
_entity.pdbx_description
1 polymer ?
#
loop_
_entity_poly.entity_id
_entity_poly.type
_entity_poly.pdbx_seq_one_letter_code
_entity_poly.pdbx_strand_id
1 'polypeptide(L)'
;MASNFWTSSHYKQLLDQEEVDVVHPLDREKGINLEDFKLIKMHMANYIGKLAQNVKVRQRVVATAVTYMRRVYTKKSMTEYDPRVVAPTCLYLASKAEESTVQARVLVYYTRKLYSDEKYRYEIKDILEMEMKILEALNYYLVVFHPYRSLSQLLQDAGMNDTQICWGLVNDTYKMDLILIHPPHLIALACIYVASVLKDKENTAWFEELRVDMNVVSLQS
;
A
#
# COMPACT_ATOMS: atom_id res chain seq x y z
N MET A 1 1.02 14.92 15.19
CA MET A 1 1.52 13.77 14.41
C MET A 1 2.43 12.96 15.30
N ALA A 2 2.12 11.68 15.57
CA ALA A 2 3.06 10.84 16.29
C ALA A 2 4.35 10.74 15.43
N SER A 3 5.49 11.16 15.98
CA SER A 3 6.81 10.95 15.35
C SER A 3 7.27 9.49 15.47
N ASN A 4 6.56 8.71 16.28
CA ASN A 4 6.86 7.32 16.61
C ASN A 4 5.74 6.39 16.12
N PHE A 5 6.12 5.30 15.46
CA PHE A 5 5.19 4.28 14.98
C PHE A 5 4.42 3.61 16.13
N TRP A 6 5.08 3.27 17.23
CA TRP A 6 4.50 2.48 18.32
C TRP A 6 3.38 3.17 19.10
N THR A 7 3.32 4.50 19.04
CA THR A 7 2.25 5.30 19.65
C THR A 7 1.25 5.83 18.61
N SER A 8 1.43 5.47 17.33
CA SER A 8 0.63 5.99 16.23
C SER A 8 -0.71 5.26 16.08
N SER A 9 -1.65 5.90 15.37
CA SER A 9 -2.86 5.23 14.91
C SER A 9 -2.57 4.08 13.95
N HIS A 10 -1.47 4.14 13.19
CA HIS A 10 -1.11 3.06 12.26
C HIS A 10 -0.85 1.76 13.03
N TYR A 11 -0.03 1.81 14.08
CA TYR A 11 0.26 0.62 14.88
C TYR A 11 -1.01 0.02 15.50
N LYS A 12 -1.91 0.87 16.01
CA LYS A 12 -3.21 0.44 16.58
C LYS A 12 -4.22 -0.08 15.55
N GLN A 13 -3.90 -0.03 14.27
CA GLN A 13 -4.76 -0.46 13.17
C GLN A 13 -4.10 -1.58 12.35
N LEU A 14 -3.02 -2.19 12.86
CA LEU A 14 -2.54 -3.45 12.32
C LEU A 14 -3.60 -4.52 12.56
N LEU A 15 -3.68 -5.44 11.61
CA LEU A 15 -4.69 -6.51 11.55
C LEU A 15 -4.00 -7.87 11.52
N ASP A 16 -4.71 -8.89 11.97
CA ASP A 16 -4.30 -10.27 11.77
C ASP A 16 -4.59 -10.72 10.32
N GLN A 17 -3.86 -11.73 9.83
CA GLN A 17 -4.00 -12.23 8.45
C GLN A 17 -5.44 -12.62 8.13
N GLU A 18 -6.14 -13.21 9.09
CA GLU A 18 -7.54 -13.67 8.98
C GLU A 18 -8.53 -12.52 8.82
N GLU A 19 -8.22 -11.34 9.40
CA GLU A 19 -9.06 -10.14 9.26
C GLU A 19 -8.89 -9.47 7.89
N VAL A 20 -7.74 -9.69 7.25
CA VAL A 20 -7.42 -9.14 5.92
C VAL A 20 -7.92 -10.04 4.79
N ASP A 21 -7.91 -11.35 5.00
CA ASP A 21 -8.36 -12.37 4.04
C ASP A 21 -9.89 -12.58 4.08
N VAL A 22 -10.63 -11.48 4.16
CA VAL A 22 -12.10 -11.47 4.19
C VAL A 22 -12.65 -10.80 2.95
N VAL A 23 -13.56 -11.48 2.26
CA VAL A 23 -14.39 -10.88 1.20
C VAL A 23 -15.73 -10.45 1.81
N HIS A 24 -16.16 -9.23 1.51
CA HIS A 24 -17.43 -8.69 1.97
C HIS A 24 -18.63 -9.52 1.44
N PRO A 25 -19.70 -9.75 2.23
CA PRO A 25 -20.84 -10.56 1.80
C PRO A 25 -21.45 -10.14 0.45
N LEU A 26 -21.65 -8.84 0.25
CA LEU A 26 -22.15 -8.29 -1.04
C LEU A 26 -21.26 -8.65 -2.24
N ASP A 27 -19.93 -8.72 -2.05
CA ASP A 27 -19.02 -9.11 -3.13
C ASP A 27 -19.09 -10.62 -3.39
N ARG A 28 -19.26 -11.43 -2.34
CA ARG A 28 -19.49 -12.89 -2.48
C ARG A 28 -20.79 -13.19 -3.23
N GLU A 29 -21.85 -12.44 -2.96
CA GLU A 29 -23.13 -12.55 -3.69
C GLU A 29 -22.98 -12.25 -5.19
N LYS A 30 -22.00 -11.42 -5.57
CA LYS A 30 -21.62 -11.15 -6.95
C LYS A 30 -20.66 -12.20 -7.53
N GLY A 31 -20.31 -13.23 -6.77
CA GLY A 31 -19.43 -14.31 -7.18
C GLY A 31 -17.94 -14.00 -7.03
N ILE A 32 -17.57 -12.89 -6.36
CA ILE A 32 -16.16 -12.55 -6.10
C ILE A 32 -15.65 -13.44 -4.97
N ASN A 33 -14.68 -14.29 -5.26
CA ASN A 33 -13.99 -15.09 -4.24
C ASN A 33 -12.73 -14.37 -3.71
N LEU A 34 -12.05 -14.97 -2.74
CA LEU A 34 -10.86 -14.37 -2.11
C LEU A 34 -9.71 -14.16 -3.10
N GLU A 35 -9.52 -15.08 -4.05
CA GLU A 35 -8.45 -14.99 -5.04
C GLU A 35 -8.73 -13.85 -6.02
N ASP A 36 -9.97 -13.73 -6.50
CA ASP A 36 -10.40 -12.60 -7.32
C ASP A 36 -10.18 -11.27 -6.58
N PHE A 37 -10.52 -11.23 -5.29
CA PHE A 37 -10.35 -10.05 -4.46
C PHE A 37 -8.87 -9.64 -4.34
N LYS A 38 -7.98 -10.62 -4.11
CA LYS A 38 -6.51 -10.41 -4.07
C LYS A 38 -5.99 -9.91 -5.42
N LEU A 39 -6.42 -10.53 -6.52
CA LEU A 39 -6.04 -10.12 -7.89
C LEU A 39 -6.53 -8.72 -8.23
N ILE A 40 -7.76 -8.35 -7.87
CA ILE A 40 -8.30 -7.00 -8.08
C ILE A 40 -7.48 -5.97 -7.29
N LYS A 41 -7.20 -6.22 -6.00
CA LYS A 41 -6.36 -5.32 -5.18
C LYS A 41 -4.98 -5.14 -5.80
N MET A 42 -4.33 -6.22 -6.25
CA MET A 42 -3.03 -6.14 -6.93
C MET A 42 -3.11 -5.34 -8.24
N HIS A 43 -4.11 -5.60 -9.07
CA HIS A 43 -4.31 -4.87 -10.32
C HIS A 43 -4.52 -3.37 -10.06
N MET A 44 -5.32 -3.02 -9.05
CA MET A 44 -5.58 -1.62 -8.70
C MET A 44 -4.36 -0.94 -8.06
N ALA A 45 -3.53 -1.65 -7.29
CA ALA A 45 -2.26 -1.11 -6.82
C ALA A 45 -1.32 -0.75 -7.99
N ASN A 46 -1.24 -1.63 -9.01
CA ASN A 46 -0.49 -1.33 -10.25
C ASN A 46 -1.09 -0.13 -11.00
N TYR A 47 -2.42 -0.02 -11.03
CA TYR A 47 -3.10 1.11 -11.65
C TYR A 47 -2.78 2.44 -10.94
N ILE A 48 -2.80 2.48 -9.60
CA ILE A 48 -2.37 3.64 -8.81
C ILE A 48 -0.94 4.02 -9.18
N GLY A 49 -0.02 3.04 -9.29
CA GLY A 49 1.36 3.29 -9.72
C GLY A 49 1.46 3.93 -11.10
N LYS A 50 0.71 3.42 -12.09
CA LYS A 50 0.67 3.99 -13.45
C LYS A 50 0.09 5.41 -13.46
N LEU A 51 -0.98 5.67 -12.72
CA LEU A 51 -1.55 7.01 -12.55
C LEU A 51 -0.54 7.96 -11.93
N ALA A 52 0.13 7.53 -10.86
CA ALA A 52 1.12 8.31 -10.13
C ALA A 52 2.30 8.75 -11.01
N GLN A 53 2.76 7.89 -11.91
CA GLN A 53 3.80 8.24 -12.90
C GLN A 53 3.35 9.38 -13.81
N ASN A 54 2.09 9.37 -14.26
CA ASN A 54 1.54 10.43 -15.11
C ASN A 54 1.39 11.76 -14.36
N VAL A 55 0.99 11.73 -13.09
CA VAL A 55 0.84 12.94 -12.26
C VAL A 55 2.13 13.35 -11.53
N LYS A 56 3.23 12.61 -11.72
CA LYS A 56 4.58 12.90 -11.22
C LYS A 56 4.67 13.08 -9.70
N VAL A 57 3.96 12.26 -8.93
CA VAL A 57 4.07 12.26 -7.46
C VAL A 57 5.18 11.35 -6.96
N ARG A 58 5.65 11.60 -5.74
CA ARG A 58 6.70 10.80 -5.08
C ARG A 58 6.18 9.41 -4.71
N GLN A 59 7.07 8.42 -4.67
CA GLN A 59 6.73 7.03 -4.31
C GLN A 59 6.01 6.90 -2.96
N ARG A 60 6.33 7.76 -1.98
CA ARG A 60 5.65 7.78 -0.68
C ARG A 60 4.14 8.05 -0.79
N VAL A 61 3.74 8.92 -1.71
CA VAL A 61 2.33 9.22 -2.00
C VAL A 61 1.64 7.98 -2.57
N VAL A 62 2.32 7.25 -3.47
CA VAL A 62 1.81 6.00 -4.06
C VAL A 62 1.60 4.95 -2.99
N ALA A 63 2.60 4.74 -2.13
CA ALA A 63 2.52 3.81 -1.01
C ALA A 63 1.37 4.15 -0.04
N THR A 64 1.18 5.42 0.28
CA THR A 64 0.04 5.89 1.10
C THR A 64 -1.29 5.60 0.41
N ALA A 65 -1.42 5.91 -0.87
CA ALA A 65 -2.63 5.66 -1.65
C ALA A 65 -3.02 4.18 -1.69
N VAL A 66 -2.05 3.30 -1.96
CA VAL A 66 -2.28 1.85 -1.92
C VAL A 66 -2.67 1.38 -0.52
N THR A 67 -2.04 1.92 0.53
CA THR A 67 -2.39 1.59 1.91
C THR A 67 -3.83 1.99 2.25
N TYR A 68 -4.26 3.19 1.83
CA TYR A 68 -5.66 3.62 1.99
C TYR A 68 -6.63 2.70 1.28
N MET A 69 -6.36 2.35 0.02
CA MET A 69 -7.20 1.44 -0.75
C MET A 69 -7.33 0.08 -0.05
N ARG A 70 -6.21 -0.48 0.43
CA ARG A 70 -6.22 -1.77 1.16
C ARG A 70 -7.02 -1.68 2.46
N ARG A 71 -6.85 -0.62 3.24
CA ARG A 71 -7.65 -0.37 4.46
C ARG A 71 -9.14 -0.26 4.16
N VAL A 72 -9.52 0.46 3.11
CA VAL A 72 -10.94 0.58 2.71
C VAL A 72 -11.55 -0.79 2.44
N TYR A 73 -10.85 -1.64 1.68
CA TYR A 73 -11.34 -2.97 1.32
C TYR A 73 -11.29 -4.02 2.43
N THR A 74 -10.74 -3.70 3.60
CA THR A 74 -10.95 -4.53 4.79
C THR A 74 -12.35 -4.35 5.40
N LYS A 75 -13.05 -3.26 5.05
CA LYS A 75 -14.33 -2.86 5.68
C LYS A 75 -15.47 -2.65 4.69
N LYS A 76 -15.17 -2.38 3.42
CA LYS A 76 -16.13 -1.95 2.41
C LYS A 76 -16.15 -2.89 1.23
N SER A 77 -17.33 -3.08 0.65
CA SER A 77 -17.54 -3.88 -0.55
C SER A 77 -16.97 -3.20 -1.79
N MET A 78 -16.32 -3.96 -2.69
CA MET A 78 -15.91 -3.51 -4.02
C MET A 78 -17.10 -3.15 -4.92
N THR A 79 -18.27 -3.75 -4.66
CA THR A 79 -19.51 -3.44 -5.38
C THR A 79 -20.03 -2.04 -5.04
N GLU A 80 -19.95 -1.63 -3.77
CA GLU A 80 -20.38 -0.30 -3.32
C GLU A 80 -19.28 0.77 -3.49
N TYR A 81 -18.03 0.36 -3.32
CA TYR A 81 -16.84 1.19 -3.45
C TYR A 81 -16.08 0.71 -4.69
N ASP A 82 -16.54 1.13 -5.88
CA ASP A 82 -15.95 0.71 -7.16
C ASP A 82 -14.42 0.97 -7.19
N PRO A 83 -13.59 -0.08 -7.36
CA PRO A 83 -12.14 0.06 -7.38
C PRO A 83 -11.58 1.03 -8.41
N ARG A 84 -12.30 1.26 -9.51
CA ARG A 84 -11.90 2.19 -10.56
C ARG A 84 -12.03 3.66 -10.11
N VAL A 85 -12.89 3.96 -9.15
CA VAL A 85 -13.03 5.30 -8.52
C VAL A 85 -12.19 5.38 -7.26
N VAL A 86 -12.19 4.33 -6.45
CA VAL A 86 -11.44 4.30 -5.18
C VAL A 86 -9.94 4.47 -5.44
N ALA A 87 -9.36 3.78 -6.42
CA ALA A 87 -7.94 3.86 -6.71
C ALA A 87 -7.43 5.29 -7.00
N PRO A 88 -7.97 6.05 -7.99
CA PRO A 88 -7.56 7.43 -8.21
C PRO A 88 -7.93 8.35 -7.05
N THR A 89 -9.01 8.08 -6.32
CA THR A 89 -9.41 8.90 -5.16
C THR A 89 -8.47 8.70 -3.97
N CYS A 90 -7.99 7.48 -3.71
CA CYS A 90 -6.94 7.23 -2.74
C CYS A 90 -5.65 7.98 -3.10
N LEU A 91 -5.30 8.04 -4.39
CA LEU A 91 -4.15 8.82 -4.85
C LEU A 91 -4.35 10.33 -4.65
N TYR A 92 -5.56 10.83 -4.92
CA TYR A 92 -5.94 12.22 -4.64
C TYR A 92 -5.79 12.55 -3.16
N LEU A 93 -6.42 11.75 -2.28
CA LEU A 93 -6.39 11.94 -0.83
C LEU A 93 -4.97 11.82 -0.26
N ALA A 94 -4.22 10.79 -0.67
CA ALA A 94 -2.83 10.60 -0.26
C ALA A 94 -1.94 11.79 -0.68
N SER A 95 -2.16 12.36 -1.88
CA SER A 95 -1.41 13.53 -2.33
C SER A 95 -1.61 14.75 -1.42
N LYS A 96 -2.79 14.90 -0.82
CA LYS A 96 -3.07 15.95 0.16
C LYS A 96 -2.43 15.62 1.51
N ALA A 97 -2.56 14.38 1.99
CA ALA A 97 -2.01 13.95 3.26
C ALA A 97 -0.47 13.97 3.31
N GLU A 98 0.19 13.73 2.18
CA GLU A 98 1.65 13.75 2.01
C GLU A 98 2.18 15.06 1.41
N GLU A 99 1.38 16.14 1.44
CA GLU A 99 1.78 17.51 1.04
C GLU A 99 2.34 17.61 -0.39
N SER A 100 1.82 16.79 -1.31
CA SER A 100 2.20 16.69 -2.73
C SER A 100 0.99 16.93 -3.63
N THR A 101 0.21 17.98 -3.33
CA THR A 101 -1.16 18.20 -3.84
C THR A 101 -1.33 17.96 -5.33
N VAL A 102 -2.20 17.01 -5.70
CA VAL A 102 -2.62 16.74 -7.08
C VAL A 102 -4.04 17.29 -7.28
N GLN A 103 -4.31 17.94 -8.41
CA GLN A 103 -5.64 18.45 -8.71
C GLN A 103 -6.54 17.34 -9.27
N ALA A 104 -7.79 17.24 -8.77
CA ALA A 104 -8.74 16.21 -9.21
C ALA A 104 -8.96 16.19 -10.74
N ARG A 105 -8.99 17.36 -11.40
CA ARG A 105 -9.11 17.46 -12.87
C ARG A 105 -8.01 16.70 -13.62
N VAL A 106 -6.78 16.68 -13.08
CA VAL A 106 -5.64 16.01 -13.69
C VAL A 106 -5.79 14.48 -13.54
N LEU A 107 -6.28 14.02 -12.38
CA LEU A 107 -6.56 12.60 -12.16
C LEU A 107 -7.68 12.09 -13.06
N VAL A 108 -8.78 12.85 -13.21
CA VAL A 108 -9.86 12.49 -14.14
C VAL A 108 -9.33 12.39 -15.57
N TYR A 109 -8.51 13.35 -16.01
CA TYR A 109 -7.89 13.33 -17.33
C TYR A 109 -7.06 12.05 -17.57
N TYR A 110 -6.14 11.72 -16.66
CA TYR A 110 -5.30 10.53 -16.84
C TYR A 110 -6.06 9.22 -16.62
N THR A 111 -7.09 9.21 -15.79
CA THR A 111 -7.99 8.05 -15.63
C THR A 111 -8.65 7.71 -16.95
N ARG A 112 -9.23 8.71 -17.64
CA ARG A 112 -9.83 8.54 -18.98
C ARG A 112 -8.81 8.18 -20.05
N LYS A 113 -7.59 8.70 -19.95
CA LYS A 113 -6.51 8.38 -20.90
C LYS A 113 -6.02 6.94 -20.77
N LEU A 114 -5.96 6.41 -19.54
CA LEU A 114 -5.50 5.05 -19.28
C LEU A 114 -6.59 4.00 -19.51
N TYR A 115 -7.86 4.37 -19.31
CA TYR A 115 -9.02 3.52 -19.59
C TYR A 115 -9.97 4.23 -20.55
N SER A 116 -9.91 3.84 -21.82
CA SER A 116 -10.75 4.37 -22.90
C SER A 116 -12.19 3.83 -22.91
N ASP A 117 -12.60 3.09 -21.86
CA ASP A 117 -13.94 2.52 -21.79
C ASP A 117 -14.97 3.61 -21.49
N GLU A 118 -15.77 3.96 -22.50
CA GLU A 118 -16.87 4.92 -22.43
C GLU A 118 -17.82 4.65 -21.25
N LYS A 119 -17.96 3.39 -20.83
CA LYS A 119 -18.89 2.96 -19.77
C LYS A 119 -18.50 3.45 -18.38
N TYR A 120 -17.23 3.80 -18.14
CA TYR A 120 -16.71 4.12 -16.80
C TYR A 120 -16.05 5.50 -16.77
N ARG A 121 -16.77 6.50 -17.30
CA ARG A 121 -16.33 7.90 -17.31
C ARG A 121 -16.73 8.61 -16.03
N TYR A 122 -15.85 8.57 -15.04
CA TYR A 122 -15.99 9.37 -13.83
C TYR A 122 -15.67 10.85 -14.09
N GLU A 123 -16.30 11.71 -13.31
CA GLU A 123 -16.13 13.15 -13.27
C GLU A 123 -15.46 13.57 -11.95
N ILE A 124 -15.17 14.86 -11.84
CA ILE A 124 -14.55 15.42 -10.62
C ILE A 124 -15.47 15.20 -9.41
N LYS A 125 -16.79 15.32 -9.58
CA LYS A 125 -17.76 15.11 -8.50
C LYS A 125 -17.66 13.71 -7.88
N ASP A 126 -17.45 12.68 -8.71
CA ASP A 126 -17.37 11.29 -8.24
C ASP A 126 -16.13 11.07 -7.38
N ILE A 127 -15.00 11.71 -7.73
CA ILE A 127 -13.78 11.69 -6.91
C ILE A 127 -14.02 12.40 -5.56
N LEU A 128 -14.69 13.56 -5.57
CA LEU A 128 -14.94 14.33 -4.34
C LEU A 128 -15.94 13.63 -3.42
N GLU A 129 -16.99 13.01 -3.97
CA GLU A 129 -17.93 12.21 -3.19
C GLU A 129 -17.26 10.95 -2.63
N MET A 130 -16.47 10.25 -3.45
CA MET A 130 -15.72 9.07 -3.00
C MET A 130 -14.66 9.43 -1.96
N GLU A 131 -14.06 10.62 -2.04
CA GLU A 131 -13.09 11.08 -1.05
C GLU A 131 -13.70 11.12 0.35
N MET A 132 -14.91 11.68 0.48
CA MET A 132 -15.62 11.72 1.75
C MET A 132 -15.90 10.31 2.27
N LYS A 133 -16.37 9.41 1.40
CA LYS A 133 -16.62 8.01 1.74
C LYS A 133 -15.36 7.25 2.19
N ILE A 134 -14.21 7.54 1.57
CA ILE A 134 -12.91 6.95 1.93
C ILE A 134 -12.43 7.50 3.27
N LEU A 135 -12.54 8.80 3.50
CA LEU A 135 -12.18 9.43 4.78
C LEU A 135 -12.92 8.80 5.96
N GLU A 136 -14.23 8.61 5.80
CA GLU A 136 -15.08 7.93 6.78
C GLU A 136 -14.67 6.46 6.98
N ALA A 137 -14.46 5.71 5.88
CA ALA A 137 -14.03 4.31 5.96
C ALA A 137 -12.65 4.12 6.65
N LEU A 138 -11.77 5.12 6.52
CA LEU A 138 -10.47 5.16 7.19
C LEU A 138 -10.53 5.65 8.64
N ASN A 139 -11.70 6.05 9.14
CA ASN A 139 -11.87 6.74 10.42
C ASN A 139 -10.91 7.95 10.55
N TYR A 140 -10.63 8.63 9.44
CA TYR A 140 -9.70 9.76 9.35
C TYR A 140 -8.25 9.45 9.79
N TYR A 141 -7.85 8.18 9.90
CA TYR A 141 -6.47 7.79 10.21
C TYR A 141 -5.56 7.86 8.98
N LEU A 142 -5.14 9.08 8.64
CA LEU A 142 -4.40 9.38 7.41
C LEU A 142 -2.88 9.19 7.51
N VAL A 143 -2.29 9.24 8.70
CA VAL A 143 -0.83 9.08 8.85
C VAL A 143 -0.43 7.62 8.62
N VAL A 144 0.45 7.39 7.65
CA VAL A 144 1.02 6.07 7.33
C VAL A 144 2.54 6.11 7.50
N PHE A 145 3.07 5.04 8.07
CA PHE A 145 4.51 4.83 8.21
C PHE A 145 4.93 3.81 7.17
N HIS A 146 6.01 4.07 6.45
CA HIS A 146 6.44 3.24 5.32
C HIS A 146 7.83 2.63 5.55
N PRO A 147 8.11 1.45 4.96
CA PRO A 147 9.39 0.75 5.15
C PRO A 147 10.60 1.53 4.64
N TYR A 148 10.42 2.44 3.66
CA TYR A 148 11.53 3.15 2.99
C TYR A 148 12.51 3.84 3.93
N ARG A 149 12.02 4.46 5.01
CA ARG A 149 12.88 5.16 5.98
C ARG A 149 13.73 4.17 6.78
N SER A 150 13.09 3.12 7.32
CA SER A 150 13.77 2.06 8.05
C SER A 150 14.75 1.30 7.15
N LEU A 151 14.37 1.06 5.89
CA LEU A 151 15.21 0.39 4.90
C LEU A 151 16.56 1.09 4.73
N SER A 152 16.57 2.42 4.52
CA SER A 152 17.82 3.15 4.36
C SER A 152 18.73 3.07 5.58
N GLN A 153 18.15 3.10 6.79
CA GLN A 153 18.90 2.99 8.04
C GLN A 153 19.48 1.59 8.24
N LEU A 154 18.66 0.55 8.00
CA LEU A 154 19.04 -0.85 8.15
C LEU A 154 20.09 -1.28 7.11
N LEU A 155 19.99 -0.82 5.87
CA LEU A 155 21.02 -1.10 4.85
C LEU A 155 22.38 -0.50 5.21
N GLN A 156 22.37 0.72 5.76
CA GLN A 156 23.59 1.38 6.22
C GLN A 156 24.22 0.61 7.39
N ASP A 157 23.40 0.17 8.35
CA ASP A 157 23.83 -0.62 9.51
C ASP A 157 24.38 -1.99 9.09
N ALA A 158 23.72 -2.66 8.14
CA ALA A 158 24.18 -3.93 7.58
C ALA A 158 25.43 -3.81 6.67
N GLY A 159 25.91 -2.60 6.38
CA GLY A 159 27.00 -2.38 5.42
C GLY A 159 26.64 -2.79 3.97
N MET A 160 25.35 -2.80 3.63
CA MET A 160 24.86 -3.24 2.32
C MET A 160 24.58 -2.05 1.38
N ASN A 161 25.10 -2.15 0.16
CA ASN A 161 24.89 -1.14 -0.90
C ASN A 161 23.78 -1.52 -1.91
N ASP A 162 22.98 -2.56 -1.63
CA ASP A 162 21.93 -3.09 -2.54
C ASP A 162 20.61 -2.30 -2.48
N THR A 163 20.70 -0.97 -2.37
CA THR A 163 19.55 -0.08 -2.15
C THR A 163 18.50 -0.21 -3.25
N GLN A 164 18.90 -0.32 -4.52
CA GLN A 164 17.95 -0.40 -5.63
C GLN A 164 17.09 -1.66 -5.60
N ILE A 165 17.71 -2.81 -5.28
CA ILE A 165 17.01 -4.10 -5.22
C ILE A 165 16.06 -4.11 -4.04
N CYS A 166 16.54 -3.73 -2.85
CA CYS A 166 15.68 -3.68 -1.67
C CYS A 166 14.53 -2.69 -1.82
N TRP A 167 14.78 -1.54 -2.47
CA TRP A 167 13.74 -0.57 -2.77
C TRP A 167 12.68 -1.13 -3.73
N GLY A 168 13.11 -1.89 -4.74
CA GLY A 168 12.23 -2.63 -5.65
C GLY A 168 11.35 -3.62 -4.90
N LEU A 169 11.96 -4.45 -4.05
CA LEU A 169 11.25 -5.43 -3.20
C LEU A 169 10.23 -4.76 -2.28
N VAL A 170 10.59 -3.65 -1.62
CA VAL A 170 9.64 -2.87 -0.80
C VAL A 170 8.47 -2.39 -1.65
N ASN A 171 8.70 -1.90 -2.88
CA ASN A 171 7.58 -1.51 -3.75
C ASN A 171 6.67 -2.68 -4.10
N ASP A 172 7.24 -3.87 -4.33
CA ASP A 172 6.48 -5.08 -4.63
C ASP A 172 5.63 -5.55 -3.44
N THR A 173 6.05 -5.32 -2.19
CA THR A 173 5.24 -5.64 -1.01
C THR A 173 3.89 -4.93 -0.97
N TYR A 174 3.76 -3.77 -1.63
CA TYR A 174 2.48 -3.05 -1.74
C TYR A 174 1.50 -3.72 -2.72
N LYS A 175 1.92 -4.76 -3.45
CA LYS A 175 1.01 -5.65 -4.21
C LYS A 175 0.30 -6.67 -3.31
N MET A 176 0.78 -6.83 -2.09
CA MET A 176 0.21 -7.67 -1.03
C MET A 176 -0.31 -6.80 0.13
N ASP A 177 -0.95 -7.41 1.12
CA ASP A 177 -1.49 -6.71 2.28
C ASP A 177 -0.50 -6.58 3.46
N LEU A 178 0.79 -6.84 3.24
CA LEU A 178 1.81 -6.85 4.30
C LEU A 178 1.84 -5.55 5.13
N ILE A 179 1.56 -4.40 4.51
CA ILE A 179 1.51 -3.09 5.19
C ILE A 179 0.37 -2.98 6.22
N LEU A 180 -0.64 -3.84 6.15
CA LEU A 180 -1.74 -3.89 7.12
C LEU A 180 -1.44 -4.82 8.29
N ILE A 181 -0.49 -5.74 8.13
CA ILE A 181 -0.28 -6.86 9.07
C ILE A 181 1.01 -6.64 9.86
N HIS A 182 2.06 -6.16 9.19
CA HIS A 182 3.38 -6.05 9.79
C HIS A 182 3.83 -4.59 9.96
N PRO A 183 4.54 -4.29 11.07
CA PRO A 183 5.29 -3.06 11.21
C PRO A 183 6.24 -2.79 10.02
N PRO A 184 6.38 -1.53 9.57
CA PRO A 184 7.17 -1.22 8.38
C PRO A 184 8.65 -1.63 8.43
N HIS A 185 9.25 -1.67 9.63
CA HIS A 185 10.65 -2.09 9.78
C HIS A 185 10.83 -3.61 9.56
N LEU A 186 9.84 -4.44 9.91
CA LEU A 186 9.88 -5.88 9.64
C LEU A 186 9.79 -6.15 8.14
N ILE A 187 8.93 -5.41 7.43
CA ILE A 187 8.85 -5.48 5.95
C ILE A 187 10.20 -5.10 5.32
N ALA A 188 10.86 -4.06 5.84
CA ALA A 188 12.19 -3.68 5.37
C ALA A 188 13.24 -4.79 5.62
N LEU A 189 13.24 -5.39 6.80
CA LEU A 189 14.14 -6.51 7.14
C LEU A 189 13.90 -7.72 6.23
N ALA A 190 12.65 -8.08 5.97
CA ALA A 190 12.31 -9.16 5.05
C ALA A 190 12.81 -8.87 3.63
N CYS A 191 12.69 -7.63 3.16
CA CYS A 191 13.23 -7.23 1.85
C CYS A 191 14.76 -7.30 1.81
N ILE A 192 15.45 -6.91 2.88
CA ILE A 192 16.91 -7.02 3.00
C ILE A 192 17.33 -8.50 3.02
N TYR A 193 16.60 -9.35 3.74
CA TYR A 193 16.86 -10.78 3.81
C TYR A 193 16.74 -11.42 2.41
N VAL A 194 15.63 -11.18 1.72
CA VAL A 194 15.42 -11.67 0.35
C VAL A 194 16.51 -11.14 -0.59
N ALA A 195 16.88 -9.86 -0.51
CA ALA A 195 17.95 -9.31 -1.33
C ALA A 195 19.32 -9.93 -1.02
N SER A 196 19.59 -10.27 0.25
CA SER A 196 20.83 -10.94 0.67
C SER A 196 20.93 -12.33 0.06
N VAL A 197 19.83 -13.10 0.12
CA VAL A 197 19.73 -14.43 -0.51
C VAL A 197 19.90 -14.35 -2.02
N LEU A 198 19.24 -13.40 -2.69
CA LEU A 198 19.37 -13.20 -4.15
C LEU A 198 20.78 -12.78 -4.60
N LYS A 199 21.62 -12.32 -3.68
CA LYS A 199 22.99 -11.85 -3.94
C LYS A 199 24.06 -12.78 -3.37
N ASP A 200 23.67 -13.93 -2.82
CA ASP A 200 24.56 -14.85 -2.11
C ASP A 200 25.43 -14.13 -1.06
N LYS A 201 24.84 -13.16 -0.34
CA LYS A 201 25.52 -12.41 0.72
C LYS A 201 25.29 -13.06 2.08
N GLU A 202 26.38 -13.35 2.79
CA GLU A 202 26.35 -13.85 4.16
C GLU A 202 26.11 -12.72 5.16
N ASN A 203 24.84 -12.51 5.54
CA ASN A 203 24.44 -11.48 6.51
C ASN A 203 23.82 -12.09 7.79
N THR A 204 23.98 -13.40 8.01
CA THR A 204 23.33 -14.13 9.10
C THR A 204 23.70 -13.58 10.48
N ALA A 205 24.98 -13.28 10.71
CA ALA A 205 25.44 -12.71 11.98
C ALA A 205 24.76 -11.37 12.28
N TRP A 206 24.61 -10.49 11.28
CA TRP A 206 23.91 -9.22 11.44
C TRP A 206 22.43 -9.44 11.79
N PHE A 207 21.74 -10.37 11.13
CA PHE A 207 20.35 -10.70 11.46
C PHE A 207 20.19 -11.26 12.88
N GLU A 208 21.12 -12.09 13.35
CA GLU A 208 21.11 -12.65 14.71
C GLU A 208 21.28 -11.56 15.79
N GLU A 209 22.07 -10.53 15.52
CA GLU A 209 22.30 -9.41 16.44
C GLU A 209 21.06 -8.52 16.63
N LEU A 210 20.17 -8.45 15.64
CA LEU A 210 18.98 -7.58 15.66
C LEU A 210 17.92 -8.00 16.69
N ARG A 211 18.00 -9.21 17.25
CA ARG A 211 17.02 -9.77 18.21
C ARG A 211 15.57 -9.67 17.73
N VAL A 212 15.36 -9.77 16.42
CA VAL A 212 14.03 -9.82 15.81
C VAL A 212 13.62 -11.29 15.66
N ASP A 213 12.34 -11.58 15.88
CA ASP A 213 11.81 -12.92 15.61
C ASP A 213 11.89 -13.24 14.12
N MET A 214 12.83 -14.10 13.75
CA MET A 214 13.08 -14.47 12.37
C MET A 214 11.92 -15.26 11.77
N ASN A 215 11.04 -15.88 12.56
CA ASN A 215 9.84 -16.55 12.03
C ASN A 215 8.87 -15.54 11.38
N VAL A 216 8.89 -14.28 11.83
CA VAL A 216 8.08 -13.20 11.25
C VAL A 216 8.74 -12.62 10.00
N VAL A 217 10.08 -12.67 9.91
CA VAL A 217 10.87 -12.13 8.79
C VAL A 217 10.96 -13.12 7.64
N SER A 218 11.13 -14.41 7.94
CA SER A 218 10.94 -15.48 6.98
C SER A 218 9.43 -15.57 6.73
N LEU A 219 8.94 -14.87 5.70
CA LEU A 219 7.61 -15.09 5.17
C LEU A 219 7.51 -16.59 4.85
N GLN A 220 6.95 -17.39 5.76
CA GLN A 220 6.86 -18.83 5.58
C GLN A 220 6.03 -19.08 4.32
N SER A 221 6.70 -19.64 3.32
CA SER A 221 6.16 -20.05 2.03
C SER A 221 5.25 -21.26 2.17
#